data_AF-A0A316FSY6-F1
#
_entry.id   AF-A0A316FSY6-F1
#
_cell.length_a   1.000
_cell.length_b   1.000
_cell.length_c   1.000
_cell.angle_alpha   90.00
_cell.angle_beta   90.00
_cell.angle_gamma   90.00
#
_symmetry.space_group_name_H-M   'P 1'
#
loop_
_entity.id
_entity.type
_entity.pdbx_description
1 polymer ?
#
loop_
_entity_poly.entity_id
_entity_poly.type
_entity_poly.pdbx_seq_one_letter_code
_entity_poly.pdbx_strand_id
1 'polypeptide(L)'
;MTHDDAEKLRKNNRHWYFGVIYKCPQDPRLLVKNKFSIGWTWNFGHPYVLLAIIATAIFVLGVPFALAALKLATLTGLIVCFLLCLLLVVLLARYVANGPR
;
A
#
# COMPACT_ATOMS: atom_id res chain seq x y z
N MET A 1 11.62 12.39 12.40
CA MET A 1 12.61 11.94 11.39
C MET A 1 12.41 12.76 10.13
N THR A 2 13.48 13.30 9.53
CA THR A 2 13.35 14.08 8.30
C THR A 2 13.11 13.17 7.09
N HIS A 3 12.64 13.74 5.98
CA HIS A 3 12.48 12.97 4.74
C HIS A 3 13.82 12.38 4.24
N ASP A 4 14.92 13.13 4.39
CA ASP A 4 16.23 12.69 3.92
C ASP A 4 16.79 11.56 4.78
N ASP A 5 16.55 11.59 6.09
CA ASP A 5 16.89 10.48 6.98
C ASP A 5 16.09 9.22 6.62
N ALA A 6 14.79 9.38 6.31
CA ALA A 6 13.94 8.30 5.81
C ALA A 6 14.51 7.70 4.52
N GLU A 7 14.96 8.55 3.61
CA GLU A 7 15.49 8.11 2.32
C GLU A 7 16.85 7.42 2.46
N LYS A 8 17.69 7.83 3.41
CA LYS A 8 18.92 7.10 3.77
C LYS A 8 18.61 5.70 4.29
N LEU A 9 17.62 5.56 5.18
CA LEU A 9 17.18 4.25 5.67
C LEU A 9 16.67 3.37 4.53
N ARG A 10 15.86 3.94 3.63
CA ARG A 10 15.30 3.23 2.47
C ARG A 10 16.37 2.80 1.48
N LYS A 11 17.40 3.61 1.23
CA LYS A 11 18.48 3.26 0.29
C LYS A 11 19.46 2.22 0.87
N ASN A 12 19.43 1.97 2.18
CA ASN A 12 20.31 0.99 2.80
C ASN A 12 19.89 -0.45 2.46
N ASN A 13 20.77 -1.19 1.78
CA ASN A 13 20.53 -2.57 1.36
C ASN A 13 20.22 -3.53 2.52
N ARG A 14 20.64 -3.25 3.76
CA ARG A 14 20.36 -4.10 4.92
C ARG A 14 18.88 -4.23 5.25
N HIS A 15 18.05 -3.26 4.84
CA HIS A 15 16.61 -3.28 5.07
C HIS A 15 15.83 -3.96 3.93
N TRP A 16 16.50 -4.36 2.85
CA TRP A 16 15.88 -5.02 1.69
C TRP A 16 16.17 -6.52 1.68
N TYR A 17 15.11 -7.31 1.71
CA TYR A 17 15.14 -8.75 1.61
C TYR A 17 14.70 -9.15 0.20
N PHE A 18 15.51 -9.96 -0.47
CA PHE A 18 15.31 -10.38 -1.87
C PHE A 18 15.13 -9.23 -2.88
N GLY A 19 15.55 -8.01 -2.51
CA GLY A 19 15.39 -6.81 -3.34
C GLY A 19 13.96 -6.27 -3.45
N VAL A 20 12.97 -6.89 -2.79
CA VAL A 20 11.55 -6.54 -2.92
C VAL A 20 10.88 -6.25 -1.58
N ILE A 21 11.24 -6.96 -0.51
CA ILE A 21 10.63 -6.81 0.81
C ILE A 21 11.45 -5.78 1.60
N TYR A 22 10.81 -4.69 2.03
CA TYR A 22 11.44 -3.68 2.87
C TYR A 22 11.02 -3.83 4.34
N LYS A 23 11.99 -3.88 5.25
CA LYS A 23 11.74 -3.96 6.69
C LYS A 23 12.72 -3.07 7.45
N CYS A 24 12.23 -1.94 7.96
CA CYS A 24 12.98 -0.99 8.78
C CYS A 24 12.09 -0.42 9.89
N PRO A 25 12.19 -0.90 11.14
CA PRO A 25 11.42 -0.37 12.26
C PRO A 25 11.72 1.10 12.58
N GLN A 26 12.89 1.60 12.20
CA GLN A 26 13.30 2.99 12.39
C GLN A 26 12.64 3.94 11.38
N ASP A 27 12.06 3.42 10.30
CA ASP A 27 11.36 4.19 9.29
C ASP A 27 9.85 4.25 9.62
N PRO A 28 9.30 5.37 10.13
CA PRO A 28 7.88 5.55 10.41
C PRO A 28 6.95 5.45 9.19
N ARG A 29 7.46 5.36 7.97
CA ARG A 29 6.58 5.26 6.78
C ARG A 29 6.00 3.85 6.67
N LEU A 30 4.68 3.77 6.44
CA LEU A 30 3.97 2.53 6.11
C LEU A 30 4.26 2.04 4.70
N LEU A 31 4.31 2.96 3.75
CA LEU A 31 4.54 2.73 2.33
C LEU A 31 5.79 3.51 1.90
N VAL A 32 6.70 2.82 1.22
CA VAL A 32 7.91 3.42 0.68
C VAL A 32 8.03 3.09 -0.81
N LYS A 33 8.77 3.90 -1.57
CA LYS A 33 9.08 3.57 -2.95
C LYS A 33 9.85 2.24 -3.00
N ASN A 34 9.46 1.36 -3.92
CA ASN A 34 10.15 0.08 -4.08
C ASN A 34 11.63 0.32 -4.49
N LYS A 35 12.48 -0.71 -4.36
CA LYS A 35 13.91 -0.60 -4.67
C LYS A 35 14.20 -0.20 -6.12
N PHE A 36 13.42 -0.73 -7.05
CA PHE A 36 13.49 -0.46 -8.49
C PHE A 36 12.70 0.79 -8.92
N SER A 37 12.15 1.55 -7.98
CA SER A 37 11.28 2.72 -8.20
C SER A 37 10.00 2.46 -9.02
N ILE A 38 9.59 1.19 -9.18
CA ILE A 38 8.34 0.81 -9.86
C ILE A 38 7.27 0.63 -8.78
N GLY A 39 6.57 1.72 -8.44
CA GLY A 39 5.55 1.72 -7.41
C GLY A 39 6.09 1.70 -5.98
N TRP A 40 5.38 1.00 -5.09
CA TRP A 40 5.60 1.06 -3.64
C TRP A 40 5.67 -0.33 -3.01
N THR A 41 6.30 -0.41 -1.84
CA THR A 41 6.27 -1.58 -0.96
C THR A 41 5.85 -1.14 0.43
N TRP A 42 5.25 -2.08 1.15
CA TRP A 42 5.02 -1.95 2.58
C TRP A 42 6.34 -1.99 3.34
N ASN A 43 6.43 -1.22 4.42
CA ASN A 43 7.48 -1.37 5.41
C ASN A 43 7.04 -2.40 6.45
N PHE A 44 7.53 -3.63 6.32
CA PHE A 44 7.24 -4.74 7.23
C PHE A 44 7.88 -4.57 8.63
N GLY A 45 8.63 -3.48 8.86
CA GLY A 45 9.11 -3.10 10.19
C GLY A 45 8.14 -2.20 10.96
N HIS A 46 7.12 -1.66 10.29
CA HIS A 46 6.16 -0.75 10.89
C HIS A 46 5.09 -1.52 11.68
N PRO A 47 4.74 -1.11 12.93
CA PRO A 47 3.82 -1.87 13.79
C PRO A 47 2.41 -2.04 13.20
N TYR A 48 1.95 -1.05 12.42
CA TYR A 48 0.63 -1.07 11.79
C TYR A 48 0.61 -1.63 10.36
N VAL A 49 1.72 -2.20 9.87
CA VAL A 49 1.81 -2.67 8.48
C VAL A 49 0.77 -3.75 8.16
N LEU A 50 0.57 -4.70 9.08
CA LEU A 50 -0.39 -5.78 8.90
C LEU A 50 -1.82 -5.24 8.85
N LEU A 51 -2.15 -4.30 9.75
CA LEU A 51 -3.45 -3.64 9.76
C LEU A 51 -3.69 -2.89 8.44
N ALA A 52 -2.69 -2.17 7.93
CA ALA A 52 -2.80 -1.45 6.65
C ALA A 52 -3.01 -2.39 5.45
N ILE A 53 -2.31 -3.53 5.43
CA ILE A 53 -2.49 -4.56 4.39
C ILE A 53 -3.90 -5.15 4.45
N ILE A 54 -4.38 -5.52 5.65
CA ILE A 54 -5.72 -6.08 5.85
C ILE A 54 -6.80 -5.06 5.46
N ALA A 55 -6.67 -3.81 5.90
CA ALA A 55 -7.61 -2.74 5.55
C ALA A 55 -7.67 -2.52 4.03
N THR A 56 -6.51 -2.53 3.37
CA THR A 56 -6.43 -2.42 1.90
C THR A 56 -7.10 -3.61 1.21
N ALA A 57 -6.86 -4.83 1.67
CA ALA A 57 -7.47 -6.03 1.12
C ALA A 57 -9.00 -6.05 1.31
N ILE A 58 -9.49 -5.69 2.50
CA ILE A 58 -10.92 -5.59 2.79
C ILE A 58 -11.57 -4.52 1.90
N PHE A 59 -10.92 -3.37 1.72
CA PHE A 59 -11.48 -2.33 0.87
C PHE A 59 -11.55 -2.75 -0.61
N VAL A 60 -10.47 -3.33 -1.13
CA VAL A 60 -10.39 -3.71 -2.55
C VAL A 60 -11.24 -4.93 -2.89
N LEU A 61 -11.25 -5.94 -2.02
CA LEU A 61 -11.93 -7.22 -2.27
C LEU A 61 -13.26 -7.33 -1.54
N GLY A 62 -13.34 -6.84 -0.31
CA GLY A 62 -14.52 -6.95 0.55
C GLY A 62 -15.69 -6.12 0.05
N VAL A 63 -15.46 -4.91 -0.48
CA VAL A 63 -16.54 -4.07 -1.04
C VAL A 63 -17.24 -4.76 -2.23
N PRO A 64 -16.54 -5.16 -3.32
CA PRO A 64 -17.20 -5.88 -4.42
C PRO A 64 -17.77 -7.23 -3.96
N PHE A 65 -17.09 -7.95 -3.06
CA PHE A 65 -17.61 -9.20 -2.51
C PHE A 65 -18.95 -8.99 -1.78
N ALA A 66 -19.07 -7.95 -0.95
CA ALA A 66 -20.31 -7.64 -0.23
C ALA A 66 -21.44 -7.29 -1.19
N LEU A 67 -21.17 -6.48 -2.22
CA LEU A 67 -22.15 -6.15 -3.26
C LEU A 67 -22.63 -7.40 -4.02
N ALA A 68 -21.72 -8.33 -4.31
CA ALA A 68 -22.04 -9.60 -4.95
C ALA A 68 -22.88 -10.51 -4.03
N ALA A 69 -22.47 -10.68 -2.77
CA ALA A 69 -23.15 -11.51 -1.79
C ALA A 69 -24.58 -11.04 -1.51
N LEU A 70 -24.80 -9.72 -1.51
CA LEU A 70 -26.10 -9.09 -1.33
C LEU A 70 -26.91 -8.96 -2.64
N LYS A 71 -26.36 -9.42 -3.78
CA LYS A 71 -26.96 -9.32 -5.12
C LYS A 71 -27.35 -7.88 -5.51
N LEU A 72 -26.55 -6.90 -5.08
CA LEU A 72 -26.79 -5.47 -5.28
C LEU A 72 -26.13 -4.92 -6.57
N ALA A 73 -25.33 -5.71 -7.26
CA ALA A 73 -24.63 -5.29 -8.46
C ALA A 73 -24.56 -6.40 -9.52
N THR A 74 -24.55 -6.00 -10.80
CA THR A 74 -24.24 -6.90 -11.93
C THR A 74 -22.74 -7.21 -11.97
N LEU A 75 -22.35 -8.25 -12.72
CA LEU A 75 -20.92 -8.58 -12.92
C LEU A 75 -20.11 -7.37 -13.44
N THR A 76 -20.65 -6.63 -14.41
CA THR A 76 -20.02 -5.39 -14.90
C THR A 76 -19.88 -4.35 -13.80
N GLY A 77 -20.92 -4.17 -12.97
CA GLY A 77 -20.87 -3.27 -11.81
C GLY A 77 -19.80 -3.67 -10.79
N LEU A 78 -19.62 -4.97 -10.55
CA LEU A 78 -18.58 -5.50 -9.65
C LEU A 78 -17.18 -5.23 -10.20
N ILE A 79 -16.96 -5.42 -11.50
CA ILE A 79 -15.67 -5.13 -12.16
C ILE A 79 -15.35 -3.64 -12.05
N VAL A 80 -16.31 -2.76 -12.36
CA VAL A 80 -16.12 -1.31 -12.25
C VAL A 80 -15.82 -0.90 -10.81
N CYS A 81 -16.57 -1.43 -9.83
CA CYS A 81 -16.34 -1.18 -8.41
C CYS A 81 -14.93 -1.59 -7.97
N PHE A 82 -14.50 -2.80 -8.33
CA PHE A 82 -13.15 -3.28 -8.02
C PHE A 82 -12.06 -2.38 -8.60
N LEU A 83 -12.20 -1.97 -9.87
CA LEU A 83 -11.24 -1.07 -10.52
C LEU A 83 -11.20 0.31 -9.86
N LEU A 84 -12.35 0.84 -9.43
CA LEU A 84 -12.42 2.11 -8.69
C LEU A 84 -11.76 1.99 -7.32
N CYS A 85 -12.01 0.91 -6.58
CA CYS A 85 -11.35 0.65 -5.31
C CYS A 85 -9.82 0.56 -5.47
N LEU A 86 -9.36 -0.16 -6.51
CA LEU A 86 -7.93 -0.22 -6.85
C LEU A 86 -7.35 1.16 -7.19
N LEU A 87 -8.03 1.93 -8.04
CA LEU A 87 -7.60 3.27 -8.41
C LEU A 87 -7.48 4.18 -7.18
N LEU A 88 -8.47 4.17 -6.29
CA LEU A 88 -8.46 4.93 -5.05
C LEU A 88 -7.28 4.53 -4.15
N VAL A 89 -7.01 3.23 -4.01
CA VAL A 89 -5.86 2.74 -3.24
C VAL A 89 -4.55 3.20 -3.88
N VAL A 90 -4.42 3.17 -5.21
CA VAL A 90 -3.22 3.64 -5.91
C VAL A 90 -3.02 5.14 -5.72
N LEU A 91 -4.09 5.94 -5.81
CA LEU A 91 -4.04 7.38 -5.57
C LEU A 91 -3.68 7.69 -4.11
N LEU A 92 -4.26 6.96 -3.16
CA LEU A 92 -3.93 7.08 -1.75
C LEU A 92 -2.47 6.68 -1.48
N ALA A 93 -2.00 5.56 -2.02
CA ALA A 93 -0.61 5.14 -1.90
C ALA A 93 0.35 6.19 -2.48
N ARG A 94 -0.02 6.79 -3.62
CA ARG A 94 0.75 7.88 -4.22
C ARG A 94 0.78 9.12 -3.34
N TYR A 95 -0.35 9.50 -2.75
CA TYR A 95 -0.46 10.63 -1.82
C TYR A 95 0.30 10.37 -0.52
N VAL A 96 0.17 9.19 0.09
CA VAL A 96 0.89 8.84 1.32
C VAL A 96 2.41 8.81 1.09
N ALA A 97 2.85 8.32 -0.06
CA ALA A 97 4.28 8.21 -0.35
C ALA A 97 4.92 9.48 -0.94
N ASN A 98 4.15 10.38 -1.56
CA ASN A 98 4.67 11.57 -2.26
C ASN A 98 3.92 12.88 -1.95
N GLY A 99 2.93 12.86 -1.06
CA GLY A 99 2.10 14.02 -0.70
C GLY A 99 2.90 15.16 -0.07
N PRO A 100 2.29 16.34 0.08
CA PRO A 100 2.98 17.53 0.56
C PRO A 100 3.64 17.26 1.91
N ARG A 101 4.94 17.56 1.97
CA ARG A 101 5.82 17.35 3.12
C ARG A 101 5.83 18.59 3.99
#